data_AF-A0A818CSN3-F1
#
_entry.id   AF-A0A818CSN3-F1
#
_cell.length_a   1.000
_cell.length_b   1.000
_cell.length_c   1.000
_cell.angle_alpha   90.00
_cell.angle_beta   90.00
_cell.angle_gamma   90.00
#
_symmetry.space_group_name_H-M   'P 1'
#
loop_
_entity.id
_entity.type
_entity.pdbx_description
1 polymer ?
#
loop_
_entity_poly.entity_id
_entity_poly.type
_entity_poly.pdbx_seq_one_letter_code
_entity_poly.pdbx_strand_id
1 'polypeptide(L)'
;MSKSEFLGCYIDKNEDNSNKFLKTPIFSYIFSHYCYTCSTLFSQDERSDHIDHKYSESLNRKQLQQPCRHILQPLENKRSNAQFFFSQTFIDYLINKIIIKDSWDSIICIGCSTIFENLRCHKSEKKFHYIYLIMIIEIQRNLILFNPYFLEKWIIDAFPNLKMLDHKIEYTSISSLNLCRGKKGSPVRMFTDICRSKFPPLDDINYKYCFECNRYTLLTNQHCFQCQSCTSKDGLPYKHCSLCQRCVKAERIHCNTCN
;
A
#
# COMPACT_ATOMS: atom_id res chain seq x y z
N MET A 1 10.49 -9.36 -28.46
CA MET A 1 10.22 -9.60 -27.02
C MET A 1 10.47 -8.30 -26.28
N SER A 2 9.45 -7.79 -25.59
CA SER A 2 9.39 -6.44 -25.01
C SER A 2 10.25 -6.31 -23.76
N LYS A 3 11.20 -5.36 -23.77
CA LYS A 3 12.02 -4.95 -22.62
C LYS A 3 11.20 -4.11 -21.63
N SER A 4 10.27 -4.75 -20.93
CA SER A 4 9.56 -4.16 -19.79
C SER A 4 9.80 -5.01 -18.55
N GLU A 5 11.05 -5.06 -18.09
CA GLU A 5 11.40 -5.61 -16.78
C GLU A 5 11.63 -4.45 -15.81
N PHE A 6 10.58 -4.18 -15.04
CA PHE A 6 10.58 -3.72 -13.66
C PHE A 6 11.68 -2.74 -13.22
N LEU A 7 11.25 -1.49 -12.97
CA LEU A 7 11.93 -0.45 -12.18
C LEU A 7 12.03 -0.81 -10.68
N GLY A 8 12.53 -2.01 -10.37
CA GLY A 8 12.92 -2.45 -9.04
C GLY A 8 14.40 -2.77 -9.06
N CYS A 9 15.22 -1.92 -8.46
CA CYS A 9 16.62 -2.16 -8.11
C CYS A 9 17.42 -2.98 -9.16
N TYR A 10 17.99 -2.31 -10.16
CA TYR A 10 18.89 -2.96 -11.13
C TYR A 10 20.11 -3.55 -10.40
N ILE A 11 20.22 -4.88 -10.44
CA ILE A 11 21.48 -5.63 -10.35
C ILE A 11 21.93 -5.82 -11.79
N ASP A 12 23.09 -5.29 -12.13
CA ASP A 12 23.72 -5.52 -13.43
C ASP A 12 24.09 -7.01 -13.56
N LYS A 13 23.69 -7.65 -14.66
CA LYS A 13 23.97 -9.08 -14.91
C LYS A 13 25.33 -9.31 -15.55
N ASN A 14 26.12 -8.27 -15.77
CA ASN A 14 27.44 -8.37 -16.34
C ASN A 14 28.48 -7.76 -15.40
N GLU A 15 28.89 -8.50 -14.38
CA GLU A 15 30.28 -8.53 -13.89
C GLU A 15 30.37 -9.44 -12.66
N ASP A 16 31.22 -10.46 -12.78
CA ASP A 16 31.81 -11.18 -11.65
C ASP A 16 32.51 -10.15 -10.76
N ASN A 17 31.89 -9.74 -9.65
CA ASN A 17 32.58 -9.40 -8.41
C ASN A 17 31.60 -9.10 -7.26
N SER A 18 31.73 -9.92 -6.24
CA SER A 18 31.31 -9.62 -4.87
C SER A 18 31.70 -8.19 -4.46
N ASN A 19 30.75 -7.48 -3.84
CA ASN A 19 30.94 -6.20 -3.15
C ASN A 19 31.10 -4.96 -4.05
N LYS A 20 29.97 -4.40 -4.48
CA LYS A 20 29.72 -2.94 -4.54
C LYS A 20 28.24 -2.68 -4.85
N PHE A 21 27.39 -2.64 -3.82
CA PHE A 21 26.21 -1.78 -3.92
C PHE A 21 26.76 -0.36 -4.02
N LEU A 22 26.67 0.23 -5.22
CA LEU A 22 27.12 1.59 -5.47
C LEU A 22 26.48 2.51 -4.43
N LYS A 23 27.29 2.95 -3.47
CA LYS A 23 26.98 4.14 -2.67
C LYS A 23 26.73 5.25 -3.69
N THR A 24 25.64 5.96 -3.50
CA THR A 24 25.06 7.00 -4.35
C THR A 24 25.93 8.27 -4.43
N PRO A 25 26.89 8.35 -5.37
CA PRO A 25 26.97 9.58 -6.17
C PRO A 25 27.33 9.42 -7.66
N ILE A 26 27.72 8.23 -8.13
CA ILE A 26 28.18 8.05 -9.53
C ILE A 26 27.00 7.97 -10.52
N PHE A 27 25.89 7.36 -10.10
CA PHE A 27 24.74 7.12 -10.97
C PHE A 27 23.99 8.39 -11.42
N SER A 28 24.08 9.49 -10.66
CA SER A 28 23.35 10.73 -10.99
C SER A 28 23.95 11.53 -12.14
N TYR A 29 25.14 11.18 -12.63
CA TYR A 29 25.81 11.91 -13.71
C TYR A 29 25.69 11.24 -15.09
N ILE A 30 25.44 9.92 -15.15
CA ILE A 30 25.45 9.16 -16.41
C ILE A 30 24.05 9.10 -17.04
N PHE A 31 23.00 8.92 -16.24
CA PHE A 31 21.60 8.87 -16.72
C PHE A 31 20.82 10.06 -16.18
N SER A 32 20.75 11.14 -16.98
CA SER A 32 20.11 12.38 -16.58
C SER A 32 18.68 12.54 -17.14
N HIS A 33 18.21 11.63 -18.00
CA HIS A 33 16.92 11.77 -18.67
C HIS A 33 16.01 10.55 -18.48
N TYR A 34 14.70 10.75 -18.49
CA TYR A 34 13.71 9.65 -18.49
C TYR A 34 12.75 9.80 -19.66
N CYS A 35 12.69 8.78 -20.52
CA CYS A 35 11.76 8.73 -21.64
C CYS A 35 10.44 8.06 -21.24
N TYR A 36 9.34 8.80 -21.39
CA TYR A 36 7.97 8.30 -21.15
C TYR A 36 7.50 7.35 -22.23
N THR A 37 7.91 7.56 -23.48
CA THR A 37 7.54 6.68 -24.61
C THR A 37 8.14 5.28 -24.44
N CYS A 38 9.44 5.22 -24.11
CA CYS A 38 10.16 3.96 -23.95
C CYS A 38 10.10 3.41 -22.51
N SER A 39 9.66 4.23 -21.55
CA SER A 39 9.69 3.90 -20.11
C SER A 39 11.08 3.51 -19.59
N THR A 40 12.11 4.25 -20.02
CA THR A 40 13.51 3.97 -19.66
C THR A 40 14.26 5.25 -19.28
N LEU A 41 15.26 5.10 -18.40
CA LEU A 41 16.31 6.10 -18.23
C LEU A 41 17.28 6.01 -19.40
N PHE A 42 17.85 7.15 -19.80
CA PHE A 42 18.87 7.20 -20.85
C PHE A 42 19.87 8.34 -20.58
N SER A 43 21.05 8.21 -21.16
CA SER A 43 22.19 9.10 -21.00
C SER A 43 22.16 10.25 -22.00
N GLN A 44 23.12 11.17 -21.90
CA GLN A 44 23.25 12.28 -22.86
C GLN A 44 23.57 11.77 -24.28
N ASP A 45 24.35 10.69 -24.39
CA ASP A 45 24.83 10.15 -25.67
C ASP A 45 23.71 9.46 -26.46
N GLU A 46 22.70 8.94 -25.76
CA GLU A 46 21.55 8.26 -26.35
C GLU A 46 20.43 9.24 -26.79
N ARG A 47 20.64 10.57 -26.67
CA ARG A 47 19.61 11.57 -27.02
C ARG A 47 19.13 11.46 -28.47
N SER A 48 20.00 11.06 -29.40
CA SER A 48 19.63 10.86 -30.80
C SER A 48 18.51 9.84 -30.97
N ASP A 49 18.47 8.82 -30.11
CA ASP A 49 17.51 7.72 -30.18
C ASP A 49 16.14 8.10 -29.59
N HIS A 50 16.05 9.30 -29.00
CA HIS A 50 14.88 9.82 -28.31
C HIS A 50 14.39 11.18 -28.83
N ILE A 51 14.86 11.63 -30.00
CA ILE A 51 14.50 12.95 -30.58
C ILE A 51 12.98 13.14 -30.69
N ASP A 52 12.25 12.12 -31.15
CA ASP A 52 10.80 12.17 -31.36
C ASP A 52 9.99 11.61 -30.18
N HIS A 53 10.66 11.32 -29.06
CA HIS A 53 10.02 10.76 -27.88
C HIS A 53 9.66 11.83 -26.86
N LYS A 54 8.66 11.55 -26.03
CA LYS A 54 8.38 12.38 -24.85
C LYS A 54 9.33 11.98 -23.74
N TYR A 55 10.13 12.90 -23.21
CA TYR A 55 11.04 12.64 -22.09
C TYR A 55 11.19 13.84 -21.15
N SER A 56 11.72 13.58 -19.96
CA SER A 56 12.13 14.60 -18.99
C SER A 56 13.65 14.67 -18.94
N GLU A 57 14.17 15.89 -18.98
CA GLU A 57 15.61 16.17 -18.93
C GLU A 57 16.11 16.46 -17.52
N SER A 58 17.40 16.21 -17.30
CA SER A 58 18.16 16.66 -16.13
C SER A 58 17.50 16.34 -14.79
N LEU A 59 17.15 15.07 -14.61
CA LEU A 59 16.49 14.57 -13.41
C LEU A 59 17.32 14.85 -12.16
N ASN A 60 16.70 15.48 -11.18
CA ASN A 60 17.33 15.73 -9.90
C ASN A 60 17.29 14.49 -8.98
N ARG A 61 18.08 14.52 -7.90
CA ARG A 61 18.14 13.43 -6.92
C ARG A 61 16.77 13.07 -6.32
N LYS A 62 15.90 14.05 -6.07
CA LYS A 62 14.57 13.82 -5.50
C LYS A 62 13.68 13.04 -6.46
N GLN A 63 13.75 13.34 -7.75
CA GLN A 63 13.00 12.61 -8.79
C GLN A 63 13.48 11.15 -8.90
N LEU A 64 14.79 10.91 -8.83
CA LEU A 64 15.36 9.55 -8.87
C LEU A 64 15.11 8.74 -7.59
N GLN A 65 15.00 9.40 -6.42
CA GLN A 65 14.67 8.75 -5.15
C GLN A 65 13.17 8.44 -5.01
N GLN A 66 12.31 9.22 -5.66
CA GLN A 66 10.85 9.07 -5.62
C GLN A 66 10.23 9.01 -7.04
N PRO A 67 10.65 8.04 -7.88
CA PRO A 67 10.22 7.98 -9.27
C PRO A 67 8.71 7.77 -9.42
N CYS A 68 8.05 6.99 -8.54
CA CYS A 68 6.59 6.80 -8.61
C CYS A 68 5.78 8.10 -8.48
N ARG A 69 6.36 9.14 -7.89
CA ARG A 69 5.66 10.43 -7.69
C ARG A 69 6.01 11.47 -8.75
N HIS A 70 7.27 11.52 -9.17
CA HIS A 70 7.77 12.63 -10.00
C HIS A 70 8.09 12.24 -11.44
N ILE A 71 8.18 10.95 -11.75
CA ILE A 71 8.62 10.45 -13.06
C ILE A 71 7.59 9.48 -13.63
N LEU A 72 7.20 8.45 -12.88
CA LEU A 72 6.34 7.40 -13.40
C LEU A 72 4.89 7.88 -13.38
N GLN A 73 4.23 7.82 -14.54
CA GLN A 73 2.78 7.91 -14.58
C GLN A 73 2.20 6.54 -14.21
N PRO A 74 1.19 6.50 -13.32
CA PRO A 74 0.51 5.26 -13.00
C PRO A 74 -0.07 4.64 -14.27
N LEU A 75 0.19 3.34 -14.46
CA LEU A 75 -0.29 2.62 -15.64
C LEU A 75 -1.82 2.50 -15.60
N GLU A 76 -2.52 3.22 -16.48
CA GLU A 76 -3.99 3.32 -16.48
C GLU A 76 -4.71 2.10 -17.13
N ASN A 77 -3.95 1.11 -17.62
CA ASN A 77 -4.50 -0.03 -18.35
C ASN A 77 -5.18 -1.05 -17.43
N LYS A 78 -6.50 -0.91 -17.29
CA LYS A 78 -7.44 -1.74 -16.50
C LYS A 78 -7.35 -3.27 -16.70
N ARG A 79 -6.66 -3.77 -17.75
CA ARG A 79 -6.59 -5.20 -18.09
C ARG A 79 -5.29 -5.90 -17.71
N SER A 80 -4.19 -5.16 -17.54
CA SER A 80 -2.86 -5.78 -17.37
C SER A 80 -2.07 -5.27 -16.17
N ASN A 81 -2.29 -4.03 -15.71
CA ASN A 81 -1.52 -3.45 -14.61
C ASN A 81 -2.45 -2.72 -13.64
N ALA A 82 -2.55 -3.22 -12.41
CA ALA A 82 -3.29 -2.59 -11.32
C ALA A 82 -2.33 -1.79 -10.43
N GLN A 83 -1.72 -0.74 -10.97
CA GLN A 83 -0.79 0.12 -10.22
C GLN A 83 -1.55 1.29 -9.60
N PHE A 84 -1.73 1.24 -8.27
CA PHE A 84 -2.33 2.32 -7.49
C PHE A 84 -1.31 2.89 -6.51
N PHE A 85 -1.14 4.21 -6.51
CA PHE A 85 -0.23 4.91 -5.61
C PHE A 85 -0.97 5.41 -4.37
N PHE A 86 -0.48 5.01 -3.20
CA PHE A 86 -1.01 5.48 -1.92
C PHE A 86 -0.87 7.00 -1.78
N SER A 87 -1.83 7.67 -1.12
CA SER A 87 -1.74 9.10 -0.84
C SER A 87 -0.58 9.39 0.11
N GLN A 88 0.01 10.59 0.01
CA GLN A 88 1.08 10.98 0.94
C GLN A 88 0.60 10.95 2.39
N THR A 89 -0.62 11.44 2.64
CA THR A 89 -1.26 11.42 3.96
C THR A 89 -1.29 10.01 4.57
N PHE A 90 -1.65 9.00 3.76
CA PHE A 90 -1.66 7.62 4.23
C PHE A 90 -0.24 7.06 4.46
N ILE A 91 0.71 7.39 3.58
CA ILE A 91 2.11 6.97 3.73
C ILE A 91 2.72 7.54 5.01
N ASP A 92 2.55 8.84 5.26
CA ASP A 92 3.06 9.52 6.45
C ASP A 92 2.44 8.92 7.72
N TYR A 93 1.17 8.56 7.67
CA TYR A 93 0.50 7.85 8.74
C TYR A 93 1.11 6.48 9.01
N LEU A 94 1.25 5.64 7.97
CA LEU A 94 1.77 4.29 8.12
C LEU A 94 3.20 4.34 8.67
N ILE A 95 4.04 5.23 8.15
CA ILE A 95 5.42 5.38 8.60
C ILE A 95 5.47 5.90 10.04
N ASN A 96 4.85 7.05 10.32
CA ASN A 96 5.04 7.73 11.60
C ASN A 96 4.23 7.13 12.75
N LYS A 97 3.00 6.66 12.49
CA LYS A 97 2.08 6.19 13.54
C LYS A 97 2.19 4.70 13.80
N ILE A 98 2.61 3.91 12.81
CA ILE A 98 2.71 2.44 12.93
C ILE A 98 4.18 2.02 12.98
N ILE A 99 4.91 2.23 11.89
CA ILE A 99 6.25 1.66 11.71
C ILE A 99 7.27 2.23 12.70
N ILE A 100 7.38 3.56 12.81
CA ILE A 100 8.32 4.22 13.72
C ILE A 100 7.89 3.98 15.18
N LYS A 101 6.59 4.06 15.46
CA LYS A 101 6.06 3.92 16.81
C LYS A 101 6.26 2.52 17.40
N ASP A 102 6.08 1.48 16.60
CA ASP A 102 6.33 0.10 17.00
C ASP A 102 7.80 -0.33 16.77
N SER A 103 8.70 0.60 16.39
CA SER A 103 10.14 0.36 16.18
C SER A 103 10.46 -0.77 15.20
N TRP A 104 9.84 -0.80 14.01
CA TRP A 104 10.12 -1.86 13.04
C TRP A 104 11.49 -1.67 12.38
N ASP A 105 12.36 -2.67 12.48
CA ASP A 105 13.73 -2.59 11.98
C ASP A 105 13.87 -2.99 10.49
N SER A 106 13.05 -3.95 10.06
CA SER A 106 13.10 -4.55 8.72
C SER A 106 11.71 -4.61 8.09
N ILE A 107 11.59 -4.14 6.85
CA ILE A 107 10.32 -4.02 6.13
C ILE A 107 10.52 -4.57 4.72
N ILE A 108 9.67 -5.52 4.32
CA ILE A 108 9.63 -6.04 2.96
C ILE A 108 8.40 -5.46 2.28
N CYS A 109 8.60 -4.76 1.17
CA CYS A 109 7.55 -4.14 0.37
C CYS A 109 7.28 -4.96 -0.89
N ILE A 110 6.11 -5.58 -1.00
CA ILE A 110 5.68 -6.33 -2.19
C ILE A 110 4.51 -5.56 -2.84
N GLY A 111 4.70 -5.08 -4.08
CA GLY A 111 3.65 -4.37 -4.81
C GLY A 111 3.25 -3.01 -4.24
N CYS A 112 4.08 -2.39 -3.38
CA CYS A 112 3.81 -1.10 -2.73
C CYS A 112 4.96 -0.09 -2.91
N SER A 113 5.24 0.25 -4.17
CA SER A 113 6.40 1.05 -4.57
C SER A 113 6.49 2.43 -3.88
N THR A 114 5.37 3.14 -3.70
CA THR A 114 5.38 4.46 -3.04
C THR A 114 5.71 4.39 -1.55
N ILE A 115 5.30 3.33 -0.85
CA ILE A 115 5.69 3.11 0.56
C ILE A 115 7.20 2.86 0.63
N PHE A 116 7.72 2.00 -0.26
CA PHE A 116 9.14 1.68 -0.33
C PHE A 116 10.03 2.90 -0.60
N GLU A 117 9.62 3.79 -1.51
CA GLU A 117 10.31 5.06 -1.77
C GLU A 117 10.37 5.96 -0.52
N ASN A 118 9.24 6.16 0.17
CA ASN A 118 9.19 7.03 1.35
C ASN A 118 9.95 6.45 2.55
N LEU A 119 9.94 5.12 2.74
CA LEU A 119 10.75 4.48 3.78
C LEU A 119 12.26 4.69 3.59
N ARG A 120 12.73 4.75 2.35
CA ARG A 120 14.14 5.05 2.05
C ARG A 120 14.52 6.49 2.39
N CYS A 121 13.61 7.44 2.17
CA CYS A 121 13.83 8.85 2.52
C CYS A 121 13.83 9.12 4.03
N HIS A 122 13.12 8.31 4.83
CA HIS A 122 13.01 8.48 6.28
C HIS A 122 14.19 7.94 7.09
N LYS A 123 15.09 7.13 6.49
CA LYS A 123 16.25 6.61 7.21
C LYS A 123 17.42 7.59 7.14
N SER A 124 17.76 8.21 8.27
CA SER A 124 19.16 8.54 8.58
C SER A 124 19.92 7.21 8.69
N GLU A 125 20.91 7.02 7.82
CA GLU A 125 21.88 5.92 7.78
C GLU A 125 21.62 4.71 8.72
N LYS A 126 20.76 3.78 8.31
CA LYS A 126 20.77 2.42 8.90
C LYS A 126 21.12 1.40 7.82
N LYS A 127 22.24 0.71 8.04
CA LYS A 127 22.85 -0.30 7.17
C LYS A 127 21.83 -1.39 6.84
N PHE A 128 21.65 -1.68 5.55
CA PHE A 128 20.97 -2.89 5.09
C PHE A 128 21.85 -4.09 5.46
N HIS A 129 21.47 -4.86 6.48
CA HIS A 129 22.09 -6.16 6.73
C HIS A 129 21.46 -7.18 5.79
N TYR A 130 22.28 -7.74 4.91
CA TYR A 130 21.93 -8.95 4.16
C TYR A 130 21.84 -10.12 5.14
N ILE A 131 20.62 -10.59 5.39
CA ILE A 131 20.41 -11.80 6.18
C ILE A 131 20.38 -12.97 5.20
N TYR A 132 21.55 -13.54 4.92
CA TYR A 132 21.69 -14.91 4.46
C TYR A 132 21.79 -15.78 5.72
N LEU A 133 20.91 -16.77 5.84
CA LEU A 133 20.77 -17.67 7.00
C LEU A 133 20.44 -16.99 8.35
N ILE A 134 19.15 -16.84 8.65
CA ILE A 134 18.68 -17.09 10.02
C ILE A 134 17.65 -18.22 9.95
N MET A 135 18.12 -19.42 10.24
CA MET A 135 17.30 -20.55 10.63
C MET A 135 16.54 -20.21 11.91
N ILE A 136 15.22 -20.46 11.91
CA ILE A 136 14.39 -20.86 13.05
C ILE A 136 14.66 -20.10 14.37
N ILE A 137 14.43 -18.79 14.36
CA ILE A 137 14.14 -18.02 15.58
C ILE A 137 12.72 -17.49 15.40
N GLU A 138 11.96 -17.35 16.50
CA GLU A 138 10.65 -16.69 16.53
C GLU A 138 10.77 -15.23 16.07
N ILE A 139 10.90 -15.03 14.76
CA ILE A 139 10.81 -13.72 14.14
C ILE A 139 9.34 -13.32 14.30
N GLN A 140 9.08 -12.30 15.10
CA GLN A 140 7.77 -11.65 15.10
C GLN A 140 7.55 -11.08 13.70
N ARG A 141 6.76 -11.79 12.90
CA ARG A 141 6.36 -11.36 11.56
C ARG A 141 5.04 -10.65 11.70
N ASN A 142 5.05 -9.36 11.37
CA ASN A 142 3.84 -8.57 11.24
C ASN A 142 3.50 -8.49 9.74
N LEU A 143 2.28 -8.85 9.37
CA LEU A 143 1.79 -8.76 8.00
C LEU A 143 0.74 -7.66 7.88
N ILE A 144 0.86 -6.80 6.85
CA ILE A 144 -0.18 -5.86 6.46
C ILE A 144 -0.49 -6.09 4.98
N LEU A 145 -1.71 -6.52 4.67
CA LEU A 145 -2.23 -6.63 3.30
C LEU A 145 -3.19 -5.49 3.01
N PHE A 146 -3.15 -4.99 1.78
CA PHE A 146 -4.01 -3.90 1.29
C PHE A 146 -4.95 -4.45 0.24
N ASN A 147 -6.20 -4.73 0.61
CA ASN A 147 -7.17 -5.35 -0.29
C ASN A 147 -8.57 -4.76 -0.11
N PRO A 148 -9.45 -4.87 -1.11
CA PRO A 148 -10.86 -4.49 -0.96
C PRO A 148 -11.58 -5.32 0.12
N TYR A 149 -12.40 -4.68 0.95
CA TYR A 149 -13.10 -5.34 2.08
C TYR A 149 -14.01 -6.51 1.66
N PHE A 150 -14.48 -6.53 0.41
CA PHE A 150 -15.34 -7.60 -0.09
C PHE A 150 -14.59 -8.92 -0.32
N LEU A 151 -13.25 -8.91 -0.33
CA LEU A 151 -12.40 -10.10 -0.39
C LEU A 151 -12.09 -10.69 0.99
N GLU A 152 -12.59 -10.09 2.08
CA GLU A 152 -12.27 -10.48 3.45
C GLU A 152 -12.44 -11.99 3.70
N LYS A 153 -13.51 -12.60 3.18
CA LYS A 153 -13.73 -14.04 3.35
C LYS A 153 -12.54 -14.85 2.80
N TRP A 154 -12.11 -14.55 1.58
CA TRP A 154 -11.04 -15.31 0.92
C TRP A 154 -9.68 -15.06 1.59
N ILE A 155 -9.46 -13.85 2.10
CA ILE A 155 -8.26 -13.50 2.85
C ILE A 155 -8.22 -14.25 4.18
N ILE A 156 -9.32 -14.32 4.91
CA ILE A 156 -9.40 -15.04 6.19
C ILE A 156 -9.29 -16.55 5.97
N ASP A 157 -9.89 -17.08 4.90
CA ASP A 157 -9.76 -18.50 4.55
C ASP A 157 -8.30 -18.88 4.25
N ALA A 158 -7.52 -18.00 3.61
CA ALA A 158 -6.10 -18.20 3.36
C ALA A 158 -5.20 -17.86 4.56
N PHE A 159 -5.59 -16.87 5.37
CA PHE A 159 -4.81 -16.35 6.50
C PHE A 159 -5.74 -16.08 7.72
N PRO A 160 -6.08 -17.10 8.52
CA PRO A 160 -7.09 -17.00 9.59
C PRO A 160 -6.80 -15.97 10.69
N ASN A 161 -5.51 -15.68 10.89
CA ASN A 161 -5.03 -14.74 11.91
C ASN A 161 -5.18 -13.28 11.50
N LEU A 162 -5.34 -12.99 10.20
CA LEU A 162 -5.51 -11.61 9.74
C LEU A 162 -6.90 -11.09 10.09
N LYS A 163 -6.93 -9.86 10.58
CA LYS A 163 -8.17 -9.11 10.85
C LYS A 163 -8.20 -7.85 10.01
N MET A 164 -9.38 -7.54 9.49
CA MET A 164 -9.63 -6.30 8.75
C MET A 164 -9.71 -5.11 9.72
N LEU A 165 -9.10 -3.99 9.32
CA LEU A 165 -9.25 -2.68 9.96
C LEU A 165 -10.30 -1.83 9.23
N ASP A 166 -10.95 -0.91 9.92
CA ASP A 166 -12.00 -0.04 9.35
C ASP A 166 -11.43 1.14 8.51
N HIS A 167 -10.14 1.45 8.68
CA HIS A 167 -9.45 2.57 8.02
C HIS A 167 -9.56 2.49 6.50
N LYS A 168 -10.19 3.50 5.90
CA LYS A 168 -10.28 3.66 4.45
C LYS A 168 -8.92 4.12 3.92
N ILE A 169 -8.32 3.34 3.04
CA ILE A 169 -7.02 3.68 2.46
C ILE A 169 -7.19 4.63 1.29
N GLU A 170 -6.55 5.78 1.37
CA GLU A 170 -6.56 6.78 0.32
C GLU A 170 -5.43 6.55 -0.68
N TYR A 171 -5.77 6.75 -1.95
CA TYR A 171 -4.83 6.73 -3.07
C TYR A 171 -4.73 8.12 -3.65
N THR A 172 -3.60 8.46 -4.26
CA THR A 172 -3.49 9.69 -5.05
C THR A 172 -4.54 9.67 -6.15
N SER A 173 -5.35 10.73 -6.23
CA SER A 173 -6.39 10.85 -7.24
C SER A 173 -5.76 11.00 -8.62
N ILE A 174 -5.62 9.89 -9.33
CA ILE A 174 -5.35 9.93 -10.77
C ILE A 174 -6.73 10.10 -11.38
N SER A 175 -6.93 11.21 -12.08
CA SER A 175 -8.20 11.76 -12.59
C SER A 175 -9.10 10.77 -13.35
N SER A 176 -8.56 9.63 -13.80
CA SER A 176 -9.19 8.57 -14.58
C SER A 176 -9.72 7.38 -13.76
N LEU A 177 -9.26 7.22 -12.51
CA LEU A 177 -9.65 6.12 -11.63
C LEU A 177 -10.61 6.65 -10.56
N ASN A 178 -11.90 6.52 -10.82
CA ASN A 178 -13.01 6.87 -9.92
C ASN A 178 -13.05 6.05 -8.60
N LEU A 179 -11.89 5.62 -8.06
CA LEU A 179 -11.79 4.85 -6.81
C LEU A 179 -12.22 5.64 -5.58
N CYS A 180 -12.09 6.97 -5.63
CA CYS A 180 -12.41 7.87 -4.51
C CYS A 180 -13.63 8.79 -4.78
N ARG A 181 -14.21 8.78 -5.98
CA ARG A 181 -15.30 9.71 -6.37
C ARG A 181 -16.70 9.22 -5.99
N GLY A 182 -16.88 8.86 -4.71
CA GLY A 182 -18.20 8.52 -4.18
C GLY A 182 -18.29 8.79 -2.69
N LYS A 183 -19.52 9.07 -2.21
CA LYS A 183 -19.83 9.27 -0.78
C LYS A 183 -19.35 8.14 0.16
N LYS A 184 -18.98 6.98 -0.41
CA LYS A 184 -18.59 5.76 0.32
C LYS A 184 -17.08 5.62 0.55
N GLY A 185 -16.24 6.45 -0.08
CA GLY A 185 -14.77 6.38 0.03
C GLY A 185 -14.16 5.12 -0.62
N SER A 186 -12.84 4.94 -0.47
CA SER A 186 -12.11 3.80 -1.02
C SER A 186 -12.61 2.46 -0.45
N PRO A 187 -12.73 1.39 -1.26
CA PRO A 187 -13.09 0.06 -0.78
C PRO A 187 -11.92 -0.69 -0.13
N VAL A 188 -10.68 -0.19 -0.27
CA VAL A 188 -9.48 -0.87 0.24
C VAL A 188 -9.36 -0.67 1.75
N ARG A 189 -9.00 -1.75 2.44
CA ARG A 189 -8.72 -1.82 3.88
C ARG A 189 -7.38 -2.51 4.12
N MET A 190 -6.87 -2.33 5.33
CA MET A 190 -5.73 -3.09 5.84
C MET A 190 -6.23 -4.39 6.47
N PHE A 191 -5.53 -5.49 6.19
CA PHE A 191 -5.67 -6.77 6.88
C PHE A 191 -4.36 -7.09 7.57
N THR A 192 -4.40 -7.35 8.87
CA THR A 192 -3.17 -7.53 9.66
C THR A 192 -3.38 -8.49 10.83
N ASP A 193 -2.31 -9.15 11.23
CA ASP A 193 -2.18 -9.93 12.46
C ASP A 193 -1.80 -9.06 13.67
N ILE A 194 -1.49 -7.79 13.45
CA ILE A 194 -1.18 -6.83 14.51
C ILE A 194 -2.46 -6.47 15.27
N CYS A 195 -2.33 -6.27 16.59
CA CYS A 195 -3.43 -5.82 17.43
C CYS A 195 -4.07 -4.52 16.87
N ARG A 196 -5.38 -4.58 16.62
CA ARG A 196 -6.12 -3.50 15.93
C ARG A 196 -6.17 -2.18 16.70
N SER A 197 -5.94 -2.21 18.01
CA SER A 197 -5.83 -0.99 18.85
C SER A 197 -4.58 -0.17 18.54
N LYS A 198 -3.54 -0.78 17.94
CA LYS A 198 -2.30 -0.10 17.55
C LYS A 198 -2.44 0.82 16.33
N PHE A 199 -3.60 0.81 15.67
CA PHE A 199 -3.87 1.62 14.48
C PHE A 199 -4.82 2.78 14.82
N PRO A 200 -4.32 3.90 15.40
CA PRO A 200 -5.13 5.10 15.57
C PRO A 200 -5.61 5.61 14.21
N PRO A 201 -6.70 6.38 14.14
CA PRO A 201 -7.17 6.92 12.88
C PRO A 201 -6.30 8.09 12.41
N LEU A 202 -6.45 8.42 11.13
CA LEU A 202 -5.85 9.62 10.52
C LEU A 202 -6.45 10.91 11.08
N ASP A 203 -7.74 10.86 11.40
CA ASP A 203 -8.53 11.96 11.95
C ASP A 203 -9.56 11.41 12.95
N ASP A 204 -9.93 12.23 13.93
CA ASP A 204 -10.97 11.92 14.91
C ASP A 204 -12.38 12.33 14.43
N ILE A 205 -12.49 12.81 13.18
CA ILE A 205 -13.75 13.29 12.60
C ILE A 205 -14.58 12.11 12.11
N ASN A 206 -13.94 11.13 11.47
CA ASN A 206 -14.58 10.02 10.78
C ASN A 206 -14.51 8.70 11.54
N TYR A 207 -13.74 8.64 12.63
CA TYR A 207 -13.45 7.42 13.36
C TYR A 207 -13.68 7.59 14.86
N LYS A 208 -13.95 6.48 15.54
CA LYS A 208 -14.06 6.40 17.00
C LYS A 208 -13.39 5.14 17.52
N TYR A 209 -13.04 5.12 18.80
CA TYR A 209 -12.60 3.90 19.46
C TYR A 209 -13.81 3.09 19.94
N CYS A 210 -13.83 1.79 19.67
CA CYS A 210 -14.77 0.85 20.27
C CYS A 210 -14.05 0.05 21.36
N PHE A 211 -14.42 0.29 22.61
CA PHE A 211 -13.86 -0.38 23.78
C PHE A 211 -14.13 -1.89 23.78
N GLU A 212 -15.37 -2.29 23.48
CA GLU A 212 -15.77 -3.71 23.38
C GLU A 212 -14.93 -4.51 22.37
N CYS A 213 -14.61 -3.88 21.23
CA CYS A 213 -13.83 -4.52 20.16
C CYS A 213 -12.31 -4.27 20.25
N ASN A 214 -11.89 -3.43 21.21
CA ASN A 214 -10.53 -2.93 21.37
C ASN A 214 -9.89 -2.46 20.05
N ARG A 215 -10.60 -1.60 19.30
CA ARG A 215 -10.15 -1.12 17.99
C ARG A 215 -10.82 0.18 17.58
N TYR A 216 -10.21 0.89 16.64
CA TYR A 216 -10.83 2.01 15.96
C TYR A 216 -11.79 1.54 14.86
N THR A 217 -12.96 2.15 14.80
CA THR A 217 -14.02 1.88 13.82
C THR A 217 -14.49 3.18 13.18
N LEU A 218 -15.22 3.09 12.08
CA LEU A 218 -15.92 4.27 11.54
C LEU A 218 -16.86 4.84 12.60
N LEU A 219 -17.01 6.17 12.64
CA LEU A 219 -17.85 6.88 13.60
C LEU A 219 -19.29 6.36 13.58
N THR A 220 -19.80 6.09 12.38
CA THR A 220 -21.15 5.55 12.12
C THR A 220 -21.29 4.06 12.36
N ASN A 221 -20.18 3.31 12.49
CA ASN A 221 -20.22 1.88 12.76
C ASN A 221 -20.59 1.66 14.23
N GLN A 222 -21.79 1.12 14.46
CA GLN A 222 -22.26 0.81 15.80
C GLN A 222 -21.91 -0.63 16.18
N HIS A 223 -21.49 -0.81 17.42
CA HIS A 223 -21.23 -2.14 17.97
C HIS A 223 -22.56 -2.90 18.08
N CYS A 224 -22.59 -4.13 17.59
CA CYS A 224 -23.71 -5.03 17.81
C CYS A 224 -23.40 -5.95 18.99
N PHE A 225 -24.09 -5.75 20.11
CA PHE A 225 -23.90 -6.55 21.33
C PHE A 225 -24.32 -8.03 21.15
N GLN A 226 -25.25 -8.32 20.24
CA GLN A 226 -25.63 -9.71 19.91
C GLN A 226 -24.54 -10.43 19.11
N CYS A 227 -23.87 -9.73 18.19
CA CYS A 227 -22.73 -10.28 17.44
C CYS A 227 -21.38 -10.07 18.14
N GLN A 228 -21.35 -9.36 19.28
CA GLN A 228 -20.16 -8.88 19.97
C GLN A 228 -19.11 -8.24 19.03
N SER A 229 -19.58 -7.49 18.03
CA SER A 229 -18.71 -6.94 17.00
C SER A 229 -19.29 -5.70 16.32
N CYS A 230 -18.41 -4.79 15.91
CA CYS A 230 -18.74 -3.75 14.94
C CYS A 230 -18.67 -4.35 13.53
N THR A 231 -19.79 -4.37 12.81
CA THR A 231 -19.95 -5.19 11.59
C THR A 231 -20.09 -4.37 10.31
N SER A 232 -20.33 -3.06 10.42
CA SER A 232 -20.45 -2.20 9.24
C SER A 232 -19.08 -2.00 8.58
N LYS A 233 -18.94 -2.43 7.33
CA LYS A 233 -17.66 -2.34 6.58
C LYS A 233 -17.53 -1.08 5.74
N ASP A 234 -18.66 -0.52 5.33
CA ASP A 234 -18.79 0.65 4.45
C ASP A 234 -19.21 1.92 5.20
N GLY A 235 -19.48 1.82 6.50
CA GLY A 235 -19.95 2.94 7.33
C GLY A 235 -21.45 3.22 7.20
N LEU A 236 -22.17 2.38 6.45
CA LEU A 236 -23.63 2.45 6.39
C LEU A 236 -24.25 1.81 7.65
N PRO A 237 -25.49 2.17 8.03
CA PRO A 237 -26.19 1.52 9.13
C PRO A 237 -26.41 0.03 8.88
N TYR A 238 -26.06 -0.81 9.85
CA TYR A 238 -26.31 -2.25 9.82
C TYR A 238 -27.31 -2.59 10.93
N LYS A 239 -28.14 -3.60 10.69
CA LYS A 239 -29.07 -4.16 11.68
C LYS A 239 -28.76 -5.63 11.91
N HIS A 240 -28.93 -6.10 13.14
CA HIS A 240 -28.84 -7.53 13.45
C HIS A 240 -30.09 -8.25 12.95
N CYS A 241 -29.92 -9.41 12.31
CA CYS A 241 -31.01 -10.31 11.97
C CYS A 241 -30.95 -11.52 12.89
N SER A 242 -31.92 -11.65 13.80
CA SER A 242 -31.98 -12.72 14.80
C SER A 242 -32.21 -14.10 14.18
N LEU A 243 -32.78 -14.19 12.97
CA LEU A 243 -32.95 -15.47 12.27
C LEU A 243 -31.63 -15.95 11.66
N CYS A 244 -30.89 -15.05 11.01
CA CYS A 244 -29.58 -15.37 10.42
C CYS A 244 -28.41 -15.30 11.42
N GLN A 245 -28.65 -14.83 12.65
CA GLN A 245 -27.63 -14.60 13.69
C GLN A 245 -26.42 -13.78 13.18
N ARG A 246 -26.71 -12.74 12.38
CA ARG A 246 -25.67 -11.87 11.81
C ARG A 246 -26.19 -10.47 11.52
N CYS A 247 -25.27 -9.50 11.52
CA CYS A 247 -25.57 -8.16 11.03
C CYS A 247 -25.57 -8.10 9.51
N VAL A 248 -26.55 -7.38 8.97
CA VAL A 248 -26.70 -7.11 7.54
C VAL A 248 -26.92 -5.61 7.34
N LYS A 249 -26.72 -5.12 6.11
CA LYS A 249 -27.04 -3.72 5.78
C LYS A 249 -28.51 -3.42 6.09
N ALA A 250 -28.80 -2.20 6.55
CA ALA A 250 -30.14 -1.83 7.01
C ALA A 250 -31.24 -2.06 5.95
N GLU A 251 -30.91 -1.88 4.66
CA GLU A 251 -31.81 -2.08 3.53
C GLU A 251 -32.12 -3.55 3.22
N ARG A 252 -31.38 -4.51 3.78
CA ARG A 252 -31.64 -5.94 3.54
C ARG A 252 -32.77 -6.45 4.42
N ILE A 253 -33.58 -7.36 3.89
CA ILE A 253 -34.68 -8.01 4.59
C ILE A 253 -34.40 -9.52 4.60
N HIS A 254 -34.76 -10.20 5.69
CA HIS A 254 -34.66 -11.65 5.76
C HIS A 254 -35.69 -12.28 4.81
N CYS A 255 -35.27 -13.26 4.02
CA CYS A 255 -36.15 -13.95 3.08
C CYS A 255 -36.64 -15.25 3.71
N ASN A 256 -37.92 -15.32 4.08
CA ASN A 256 -38.50 -16.48 4.78
C ASN A 256 -38.44 -17.78 3.97
N THR A 257 -38.21 -17.73 2.64
CA THR A 257 -38.06 -18.93 1.81
C THR A 257 -36.63 -19.47 1.79
N CYS A 258 -35.63 -18.61 2.01
CA CYS A 258 -34.22 -18.99 1.87
C CYS A 258 -33.55 -19.35 3.21
N ASN A 259 -34.19 -19.00 4.34
CA ASN A 259 -33.64 -19.08 5.70
C ASN A 259 -32.15 -18.69 5.78
#